data_AF-A0A7Y6M898-F1
#
_entry.id   AF-A0A7Y6M898-F1
#
_cell.length_a   1.000
_cell.length_b   1.000
_cell.length_c   1.000
_cell.angle_alpha   90.00
_cell.angle_beta   90.00
_cell.angle_gamma   90.00
#
_symmetry.space_group_name_H-M   'P 1'
#
loop_
_entity.id
_entity.type
_entity.pdbx_description
1 polymer ?
#
loop_
_entity_poly.entity_id
_entity_poly.type
_entity_poly.pdbx_seq_one_letter_code
_entity_poly.pdbx_strand_id
1 'polypeptide(L)'
;MDSVPAWAARLRAARRGKFWTQREMAKQLAEAADSRTRARLPERESLTRMIKDWEAGRHQPKDPYRVLYCRVFGMEEAELFGAEASGAVPRVSFDGDEIEALELARRVAASDVGAETLDRLEAAVDDLATAYPVTPPFELLNRVRRHLSYVSHLFEAKKTLHEHRRLLVVGGWLSLLTSTCHIDLRQFQAAKTWLRTGSQLAGHAGHAEIAAWCLETEAWQAVTIGDYRRALTLSQGAKTIAPRGSSVYIQATAQEGRAWARLGAGPETRDSLHRVDRLVAPLPVPEQPEHHYRYDPSKRDAYVATTLSWLGDPAAERYARQVLVRLESAADGTVRPRRAVSARPDLALALLAADQPDEAGQITLAALTSGSLVPSSYWRAREVINAIEARRVPEAGELREAYQELDGT
;
A
#
# COMPACT_ATOMS: atom_id res chain seq x y z
N MET A 1 -2.06 -50.58 -51.54
CA MET A 1 -0.74 -51.24 -51.41
C MET A 1 -0.53 -51.47 -49.92
N ASP A 2 -0.78 -52.68 -49.44
CA ASP A 2 -0.66 -52.97 -48.02
C ASP A 2 0.81 -52.80 -47.60
N SER A 3 1.04 -51.92 -46.62
CA SER A 3 2.39 -51.62 -46.15
C SER A 3 3.01 -52.90 -45.58
N VAL A 4 4.18 -53.28 -46.08
CA VAL A 4 4.95 -54.41 -45.52
C VAL A 4 5.14 -54.16 -44.02
N PRO A 5 4.76 -55.09 -43.12
CA PRO A 5 4.90 -54.91 -41.68
C PRO A 5 6.34 -54.57 -41.27
N ALA A 6 6.51 -53.72 -40.25
CA ALA A 6 7.82 -53.25 -39.81
C ALA A 6 8.80 -54.38 -39.42
N TRP A 7 8.30 -55.49 -38.86
CA TRP A 7 9.11 -56.67 -38.56
C TRP A 7 9.64 -57.35 -39.84
N ALA A 8 8.84 -57.40 -40.92
CA ALA A 8 9.24 -58.01 -42.18
C ALA A 8 10.30 -57.16 -42.90
N ALA A 9 10.17 -55.83 -42.84
CA ALA A 9 11.18 -54.90 -43.32
C ALA A 9 12.50 -55.04 -42.54
N ARG A 10 12.45 -55.17 -41.21
CA ARG A 10 13.63 -55.39 -40.36
C ARG A 10 14.35 -56.70 -40.67
N LEU A 11 13.64 -57.82 -40.82
CA LEU A 11 14.26 -59.09 -41.22
C LEU A 11 15.01 -58.97 -42.54
N ARG A 12 14.38 -58.32 -43.53
CA ARG A 12 14.98 -58.09 -44.85
C ARG A 12 16.21 -57.18 -44.75
N ALA A 13 16.14 -56.12 -43.92
CA ALA A 13 17.24 -55.19 -43.69
C ALA A 13 18.41 -55.89 -42.99
N ALA A 14 18.17 -56.65 -41.92
CA ALA A 14 19.19 -57.40 -41.19
C ALA A 14 19.94 -58.40 -42.09
N ARG A 15 19.20 -59.16 -42.91
CA ARG A 15 19.81 -60.07 -43.90
C ARG A 15 20.66 -59.32 -44.93
N ARG A 16 20.13 -58.23 -45.49
CA ARG A 16 20.86 -57.41 -46.47
C ARG A 16 22.09 -56.73 -45.87
N GLY A 17 22.03 -56.32 -44.60
CA GLY A 17 23.17 -55.75 -43.87
C GLY A 17 24.34 -56.73 -43.69
N LYS A 18 24.07 -58.04 -43.73
CA LYS A 18 25.09 -59.11 -43.79
C LYS A 18 25.46 -59.52 -45.23
N PHE A 19 24.95 -58.83 -46.24
CA PHE A 19 25.13 -59.14 -47.67
C PHE A 19 24.67 -60.55 -48.08
N TRP A 20 23.73 -61.15 -47.33
CA TRP A 20 23.26 -62.51 -47.59
C TRP A 20 22.10 -62.57 -48.57
N THR A 21 22.08 -63.62 -49.40
CA THR A 21 20.89 -63.99 -50.17
C THR A 21 19.87 -64.70 -49.26
N GLN A 22 18.60 -64.83 -49.69
CA GLN A 22 17.60 -65.62 -48.93
C GLN A 22 18.02 -67.09 -48.79
N ARG A 23 18.74 -67.64 -49.77
CA ARG A 23 19.31 -68.99 -49.74
C ARG A 23 20.41 -69.11 -48.68
N GLU A 24 21.28 -68.11 -48.59
CA GLU A 24 22.31 -68.07 -47.54
C GLU A 24 21.67 -67.92 -46.16
N MET A 25 20.61 -67.10 -46.02
CA MET A 25 19.87 -66.99 -44.77
C MET A 25 19.24 -68.34 -44.35
N ALA A 26 18.69 -69.11 -45.29
CA ALA A 26 18.17 -70.46 -44.99
C ALA A 26 19.28 -71.40 -44.49
N LYS A 27 20.49 -71.30 -45.05
CA LYS A 27 21.66 -72.04 -44.56
C LYS A 27 22.05 -71.62 -43.14
N GLN A 28 22.11 -70.31 -42.87
CA GLN A 28 22.45 -69.77 -41.55
C GLN A 28 21.43 -70.17 -40.47
N LEU A 29 20.12 -70.13 -40.78
CA LEU A 29 19.07 -70.62 -39.86
C LEU A 29 19.22 -72.10 -39.54
N ALA A 30 19.55 -72.93 -40.53
CA ALA A 30 19.80 -74.35 -40.32
C ALA A 30 21.06 -74.61 -39.49
N GLU A 31 22.09 -73.78 -39.64
CA GLU A 31 23.34 -73.86 -38.87
C GLU A 31 23.18 -73.41 -37.41
N ALA A 32 22.31 -72.42 -37.14
CA ALA A 32 22.00 -71.95 -35.80
C ALA A 32 21.08 -72.88 -34.98
N ALA A 33 20.49 -73.90 -35.62
CA ALA A 33 19.63 -74.87 -34.96
C ALA A 33 20.43 -75.97 -34.24
N ASP A 34 20.02 -76.29 -33.01
CA ASP A 34 20.51 -77.46 -32.30
C ASP A 34 20.13 -78.76 -33.02
N SER A 35 20.74 -79.88 -32.64
CA SER A 35 20.55 -81.18 -33.31
C SER A 35 19.08 -81.62 -33.37
N ARG A 36 18.28 -81.29 -32.36
CA ARG A 36 16.86 -81.65 -32.27
C ARG A 36 15.98 -80.79 -33.17
N THR A 37 16.21 -79.49 -33.18
CA THR A 37 15.50 -78.53 -34.04
C THR A 37 15.87 -78.74 -35.50
N ARG A 38 17.16 -78.95 -35.79
CA ARG A 38 17.66 -79.16 -37.16
C ARG A 38 17.04 -80.36 -37.85
N ALA A 39 16.80 -81.45 -37.12
CA ALA A 39 16.12 -82.65 -37.65
C ALA A 39 14.64 -82.40 -38.04
N ARG A 40 14.03 -81.31 -37.57
CA ARG A 40 12.63 -80.95 -37.83
C ARG A 40 12.48 -79.76 -38.78
N LEU A 41 13.60 -79.15 -39.19
CA LEU A 41 13.57 -78.05 -40.14
C LEU A 41 13.22 -78.58 -41.54
N PRO A 42 12.44 -77.83 -42.32
CA PRO A 42 12.16 -78.17 -43.70
C PRO A 42 13.44 -78.10 -44.54
N GLU A 43 13.43 -78.76 -45.70
CA GLU A 43 14.53 -78.68 -46.66
C GLU A 43 14.84 -77.23 -47.05
N ARG A 44 16.11 -76.97 -47.40
CA ARG A 44 16.63 -75.61 -47.62
C ARG A 44 15.83 -74.80 -48.65
N GLU A 45 15.27 -75.44 -49.68
CA GLU A 45 14.43 -74.77 -50.67
C GLU A 45 13.11 -74.28 -50.09
N SER A 46 12.44 -75.12 -49.30
CA SER A 46 11.22 -74.76 -48.57
C SER A 46 11.48 -73.65 -47.56
N LEU A 47 12.59 -73.72 -46.83
CA LEU A 47 12.99 -72.66 -45.90
C LEU A 47 13.27 -71.33 -46.62
N THR A 48 13.90 -71.38 -47.80
CA THR A 48 14.13 -70.18 -48.63
C THR A 48 12.81 -69.54 -49.08
N ARG A 49 11.80 -70.35 -49.44
CA ARG A 49 10.45 -69.88 -49.78
C ARG A 49 9.77 -69.22 -48.57
N MET A 50 9.86 -69.85 -47.40
CA MET A 50 9.31 -69.30 -46.15
C MET A 50 9.94 -67.95 -45.81
N ILE A 51 11.26 -67.80 -45.94
CA ILE A 51 11.96 -66.51 -45.73
C ILE A 51 11.43 -65.44 -46.70
N LYS A 52 11.19 -65.80 -47.97
CA LYS A 52 10.61 -64.88 -48.95
C LYS A 52 9.21 -64.41 -48.56
N ASP A 53 8.38 -65.31 -48.02
CA ASP A 53 7.04 -64.98 -47.53
C ASP A 53 7.08 -64.11 -46.27
N TRP A 54 8.01 -64.38 -45.36
CA TRP A 54 8.23 -63.61 -44.15
C TRP A 54 8.71 -62.19 -44.45
N GLU A 55 9.73 -62.05 -45.28
CA GLU A 55 10.24 -60.73 -45.66
C GLU A 55 9.26 -59.94 -46.54
N ALA A 56 8.32 -60.62 -47.21
CA ALA A 56 7.22 -59.97 -47.92
C ALA A 56 6.06 -59.57 -46.99
N GLY A 57 6.10 -59.96 -45.72
CA GLY A 57 5.05 -59.65 -44.76
C GLY A 57 3.82 -60.56 -44.84
N ARG A 58 3.85 -61.62 -45.66
CA ARG A 58 2.69 -62.52 -45.87
C ARG A 58 2.38 -63.35 -44.64
N HIS A 59 3.43 -63.84 -43.96
CA HIS A 59 3.31 -64.65 -42.75
C HIS A 59 4.40 -64.23 -41.77
N GLN A 60 4.08 -64.11 -40.49
CA GLN A 60 5.09 -63.85 -39.48
C GLN A 60 5.79 -65.17 -39.08
N PRO A 61 7.14 -65.22 -38.99
CA PRO A 61 7.83 -66.38 -38.44
C PRO A 61 7.33 -66.67 -37.02
N LYS A 62 7.06 -67.94 -36.73
CA LYS A 62 6.80 -68.47 -35.39
C LYS A 62 8.00 -69.28 -34.92
N ASP A 63 7.99 -69.71 -33.67
CA ASP A 63 9.01 -70.61 -33.17
C ASP A 63 9.02 -71.95 -33.93
N PRO A 64 10.21 -72.52 -34.19
CA PRO A 64 11.52 -72.12 -33.66
C PRO A 64 12.22 -70.99 -34.44
N TYR A 65 11.65 -70.49 -35.54
CA TYR A 65 12.33 -69.59 -36.48
C TYR A 65 12.66 -68.22 -35.90
N ARG A 66 11.83 -67.66 -35.01
CA ARG A 66 12.11 -66.37 -34.35
C ARG A 66 13.38 -66.46 -33.52
N VAL A 67 13.48 -67.49 -32.68
CA VAL A 67 14.68 -67.80 -31.89
C VAL A 67 15.91 -67.99 -32.78
N LEU A 68 15.77 -68.70 -33.90
CA LEU A 68 16.87 -68.89 -34.85
C LEU A 68 17.32 -67.57 -35.49
N TYR A 69 16.39 -66.69 -35.84
CA TYR A 69 16.73 -65.35 -36.34
C TYR A 69 17.47 -64.50 -35.31
N CYS A 70 17.02 -64.51 -34.05
CA CYS A 70 17.71 -63.83 -32.96
C CYS A 70 19.13 -64.37 -32.77
N ARG A 71 19.31 -65.70 -32.80
CA ARG A 71 20.64 -66.33 -32.71
C ARG A 71 21.55 -65.98 -33.89
N VAL A 72 21.04 -66.00 -35.12
CA VAL A 72 21.83 -65.70 -36.32
C VAL A 72 22.28 -64.23 -36.35
N PHE A 73 21.43 -63.30 -35.92
CA PHE A 73 21.76 -61.88 -35.95
C PHE A 73 22.37 -61.33 -34.64
N GLY A 74 22.30 -62.09 -33.55
CA GLY A 74 22.73 -61.63 -32.23
C GLY A 74 21.89 -60.47 -31.71
N MET A 75 20.60 -60.46 -32.03
CA MET A 75 19.65 -59.39 -31.68
C MET A 75 18.56 -59.94 -30.78
N GLU A 76 18.00 -59.08 -29.93
CA GLU A 76 16.88 -59.44 -29.07
C GLU A 76 15.58 -59.59 -29.88
N GLU A 77 14.65 -60.42 -29.39
CA GLU A 77 13.40 -60.70 -30.13
C GLU A 77 12.54 -59.43 -30.32
N ALA A 78 12.54 -58.52 -29.34
CA ALA A 78 11.85 -57.25 -29.43
C ALA A 78 12.42 -56.34 -30.54
N GLU A 79 13.73 -56.38 -30.78
CA GLU A 79 14.39 -55.57 -31.80
C GLU A 79 14.07 -56.06 -33.22
N LEU A 80 13.97 -57.37 -33.43
CA LEU A 80 13.65 -57.97 -34.73
C LEU A 80 12.14 -58.00 -35.01
N PHE A 81 11.31 -58.22 -33.99
CA PHE A 81 9.89 -58.55 -34.16
C PHE A 81 8.91 -57.71 -33.34
N GLY A 82 9.36 -56.84 -32.42
CA GLY A 82 8.49 -56.00 -31.60
C GLY A 82 7.67 -55.03 -32.44
N ALA A 83 6.46 -54.65 -32.02
CA ALA A 83 5.72 -53.58 -32.70
C ALA A 83 6.54 -52.27 -32.62
N GLU A 84 6.59 -51.48 -33.68
CA GLU A 84 7.19 -50.14 -33.57
C GLU A 84 6.45 -49.39 -32.45
N ALA A 85 7.17 -49.06 -31.38
CA ALA A 85 6.77 -47.93 -30.57
C ALA A 85 6.81 -46.75 -31.54
N SER A 86 5.63 -46.32 -31.99
CA SER A 86 5.45 -45.12 -32.79
C SER A 86 6.08 -43.96 -32.03
N GLY A 87 7.34 -43.69 -32.32
CA GLY A 87 8.13 -42.58 -31.82
C GLY A 87 7.68 -41.27 -32.44
N ALA A 88 6.39 -40.97 -32.34
CA ALA A 88 5.95 -39.60 -32.25
C ALA A 88 6.18 -39.22 -30.79
N VAL A 89 7.33 -38.61 -30.50
CA VAL A 89 7.37 -37.68 -29.37
C VAL A 89 6.20 -36.74 -29.60
N PRO A 90 5.22 -36.62 -28.68
CA PRO A 90 4.19 -35.62 -28.85
C PRO A 90 4.95 -34.30 -29.01
N ARG A 91 4.83 -33.66 -30.17
CA ARG A 91 5.09 -32.22 -30.22
C ARG A 91 4.00 -31.62 -29.34
N VAL A 92 4.32 -31.49 -28.05
CA VAL A 92 3.54 -30.62 -27.17
C VAL A 92 3.59 -29.27 -27.87
N SER A 93 2.42 -28.79 -28.28
CA SER A 93 2.26 -27.50 -28.93
C SER A 93 2.55 -26.42 -27.90
N PHE A 94 3.80 -25.96 -27.82
CA PHE A 94 4.20 -24.86 -26.93
C PHE A 94 3.45 -23.55 -27.21
N ASP A 95 2.89 -23.39 -28.42
CA ASP A 95 2.08 -22.22 -28.79
C ASP A 95 0.84 -22.05 -27.90
N GLY A 96 0.26 -23.13 -27.37
CA GLY A 96 -0.89 -23.05 -26.45
C GLY A 96 -0.48 -22.49 -25.09
N ASP A 97 0.62 -22.98 -24.53
CA ASP A 97 1.15 -22.55 -23.24
C ASP A 97 1.64 -21.09 -23.30
N GLU A 98 2.27 -20.66 -24.39
CA GLU A 98 2.69 -19.28 -24.61
C GLU A 98 1.50 -18.32 -24.74
N ILE A 99 0.46 -18.69 -25.48
CA ILE A 99 -0.77 -17.90 -25.61
C ILE A 99 -1.53 -17.86 -24.28
N GLU A 100 -1.61 -18.96 -23.54
CA GLU A 100 -2.21 -18.99 -22.21
C GLU A 100 -1.46 -18.12 -21.21
N ALA A 101 -0.11 -18.15 -21.24
CA ALA A 101 0.72 -17.26 -20.44
C ALA A 101 0.55 -15.79 -20.81
N LEU A 102 0.44 -15.47 -22.12
CA LEU A 102 0.21 -14.11 -22.60
C LEU A 102 -1.20 -13.61 -22.26
N GLU A 103 -2.23 -14.45 -22.41
CA GLU A 103 -3.60 -14.14 -22.03
C GLU A 103 -3.73 -13.97 -20.50
N LEU A 104 -3.03 -14.79 -19.73
CA LEU A 104 -2.93 -14.62 -18.28
C LEU A 104 -2.28 -13.28 -17.94
N ALA A 105 -1.14 -12.95 -18.56
CA ALA A 105 -0.48 -11.66 -18.37
C ALA A 105 -1.37 -10.48 -18.77
N ARG A 106 -2.10 -10.59 -19.89
CA ARG A 106 -3.05 -9.59 -20.36
C ARG A 106 -4.21 -9.40 -19.39
N ARG A 107 -4.75 -10.47 -18.82
CA ARG A 107 -5.83 -10.42 -17.81
C ARG A 107 -5.35 -9.80 -16.50
N VAL A 108 -4.13 -10.11 -16.07
CA VAL A 108 -3.51 -9.51 -14.88
C VAL A 108 -3.24 -8.02 -15.09
N ALA A 109 -2.88 -7.60 -16.30
CA ALA A 109 -2.60 -6.20 -16.65
C ALA A 109 -3.86 -5.38 -17.01
N ALA A 110 -5.03 -6.02 -17.17
CA ALA A 110 -6.26 -5.31 -17.52
C ALA A 110 -6.70 -4.36 -16.38
N SER A 111 -6.87 -3.09 -16.72
CA SER A 111 -7.25 -2.03 -15.77
C SER A 111 -8.23 -1.07 -16.43
N ASP A 112 -9.28 -0.73 -15.68
CA ASP A 112 -10.25 0.32 -16.02
C ASP A 112 -9.94 1.64 -15.27
N VAL A 113 -8.86 1.69 -14.46
CA VAL A 113 -8.45 2.86 -13.66
C VAL A 113 -7.40 3.69 -14.40
N GLY A 114 -6.29 3.03 -14.80
CA GLY A 114 -5.15 3.67 -15.45
C GLY A 114 -4.27 4.51 -14.52
N ALA A 115 -2.98 4.62 -14.86
CA ALA A 115 -1.99 5.35 -14.07
C ALA A 115 -2.31 6.85 -13.97
N GLU A 116 -2.73 7.49 -15.06
CA GLU A 116 -3.03 8.93 -15.10
C GLU A 116 -4.18 9.31 -14.14
N THR A 117 -5.20 8.47 -14.00
CA THR A 117 -6.29 8.69 -13.05
C THR A 117 -5.79 8.67 -11.61
N LEU A 118 -4.91 7.73 -11.28
CA LEU A 118 -4.31 7.64 -9.94
C LEU A 118 -3.41 8.84 -9.66
N ASP A 119 -2.57 9.25 -10.62
CA ASP A 119 -1.71 10.43 -10.48
C ASP A 119 -2.55 11.69 -10.20
N ARG A 120 -3.68 11.86 -10.91
CA ARG A 120 -4.63 12.96 -10.67
C ARG A 120 -5.29 12.89 -9.31
N LEU A 121 -5.60 11.69 -8.80
CA LEU A 121 -6.20 11.52 -7.49
C LEU A 121 -5.21 11.80 -6.36
N GLU A 122 -3.97 11.37 -6.51
CA GLU A 122 -2.88 11.66 -5.58
C GLU A 122 -2.60 13.16 -5.52
N ALA A 123 -2.54 13.83 -6.68
CA ALA A 123 -2.45 15.30 -6.75
C ALA A 123 -3.65 15.98 -6.09
N ALA A 124 -4.88 15.47 -6.29
CA ALA A 124 -6.06 16.02 -5.65
C ALA A 124 -6.04 15.88 -4.12
N VAL A 125 -5.45 14.81 -3.58
CA VAL A 125 -5.22 14.66 -2.13
C VAL A 125 -4.30 15.77 -1.62
N ASP A 126 -3.18 16.00 -2.31
CA ASP A 126 -2.22 17.05 -1.95
C ASP A 126 -2.85 18.45 -2.00
N ASP A 127 -3.65 18.74 -3.04
CA ASP A 127 -4.37 20.01 -3.19
C ASP A 127 -5.39 20.23 -2.06
N LEU A 128 -6.14 19.20 -1.68
CA LEU A 128 -7.13 19.27 -0.60
C LEU A 128 -6.46 19.44 0.77
N ALA A 129 -5.35 18.73 1.01
CA ALA A 129 -4.58 18.85 2.25
C ALA A 129 -3.89 20.23 2.37
N THR A 130 -3.52 20.84 1.24
CA THR A 130 -2.98 22.21 1.15
C THR A 130 -4.07 23.27 1.34
N ALA A 131 -5.30 23.00 0.89
CA ALA A 131 -6.44 23.89 1.06
C ALA A 131 -7.02 23.89 2.49
N TYR A 132 -6.74 22.85 3.29
CA TYR A 132 -7.22 22.68 4.66
C TYR A 132 -7.10 23.92 5.57
N PRO A 133 -5.92 24.55 5.74
CA PRO A 133 -5.76 25.67 6.67
C PRO A 133 -6.53 26.94 6.27
N VAL A 134 -7.04 27.03 5.03
CA VAL A 134 -7.66 28.26 4.49
C VAL A 134 -9.11 28.07 4.02
N THR A 135 -9.60 26.84 3.95
CA THR A 135 -10.97 26.54 3.49
C THR A 135 -11.89 26.26 4.69
N PRO A 136 -13.12 26.79 4.74
CA PRO A 136 -14.09 26.41 5.77
C PRO A 136 -14.29 24.88 5.83
N PRO A 137 -14.34 24.26 7.03
CA PRO A 137 -14.37 22.79 7.16
C PRO A 137 -15.53 22.12 6.41
N PHE A 138 -16.72 22.73 6.39
CA PHE A 138 -17.89 22.20 5.70
C PHE A 138 -17.70 22.16 4.17
N GLU A 139 -17.15 23.24 3.59
CA GLU A 139 -16.87 23.30 2.16
C GLU A 139 -15.81 22.29 1.74
N LEU A 140 -14.74 22.18 2.52
CA LEU A 140 -13.69 21.19 2.27
C LEU A 140 -14.22 19.77 2.38
N LEU A 141 -15.04 19.48 3.39
CA LEU A 141 -15.69 18.19 3.57
C LEU A 141 -16.52 17.79 2.34
N ASN A 142 -17.26 18.72 1.75
CA ASN A 142 -18.01 18.46 0.51
C ASN A 142 -17.10 18.15 -0.68
N ARG A 143 -15.96 18.84 -0.80
CA ARG A 143 -14.95 18.55 -1.84
C ARG A 143 -14.38 17.15 -1.66
N VAL A 144 -13.92 16.81 -0.46
CA VAL A 144 -13.32 15.50 -0.14
C VAL A 144 -14.32 14.36 -0.38
N ARG A 145 -15.60 14.53 -0.02
CA ARG A 145 -16.66 13.55 -0.27
C ARG A 145 -16.85 13.20 -1.76
N ARG A 146 -16.69 14.18 -2.67
CA ARG A 146 -16.76 13.92 -4.11
C ARG A 146 -15.64 12.98 -4.56
N HIS A 147 -14.41 13.21 -4.08
CA HIS A 147 -13.28 12.33 -4.38
C HIS A 147 -13.44 10.95 -3.74
N LEU A 148 -13.94 10.85 -2.51
CA LEU A 148 -14.25 9.57 -1.88
C LEU A 148 -15.29 8.77 -2.66
N SER A 149 -16.36 9.40 -3.15
CA SER A 149 -17.37 8.73 -3.97
C SER A 149 -16.78 8.17 -5.27
N TYR A 150 -15.89 8.94 -5.90
CA TYR A 150 -15.19 8.50 -7.11
C TYR A 150 -14.21 7.35 -6.83
N VAL A 151 -13.42 7.45 -5.76
CA VAL A 151 -12.53 6.37 -5.30
C VAL A 151 -13.33 5.10 -4.98
N SER A 152 -14.51 5.22 -4.35
CA SER A 152 -15.41 4.09 -4.11
C SER A 152 -15.87 3.41 -5.40
N HIS A 153 -16.24 4.17 -6.44
CA HIS A 153 -16.55 3.59 -7.75
C HIS A 153 -15.34 2.87 -8.37
N LEU A 154 -14.14 3.44 -8.25
CA LEU A 154 -12.93 2.80 -8.75
C LEU A 154 -12.57 1.51 -7.98
N PHE A 155 -13.04 1.33 -6.74
CA PHE A 155 -12.90 0.05 -6.04
C PHE A 155 -13.71 -1.08 -6.69
N GLU A 156 -14.78 -0.77 -7.42
CA GLU A 156 -15.60 -1.76 -8.16
C GLU A 156 -15.02 -2.09 -9.55
N ALA A 157 -14.11 -1.24 -10.06
CA ALA A 157 -13.49 -1.39 -11.37
C ALA A 157 -12.41 -2.50 -11.42
N LYS A 158 -12.12 -3.03 -12.62
CA LYS A 158 -10.95 -3.90 -12.80
C LYS A 158 -9.68 -3.09 -12.63
N LYS A 159 -8.72 -3.65 -11.90
CA LYS A 159 -7.48 -2.96 -11.54
C LYS A 159 -6.40 -3.99 -11.23
N THR A 160 -5.16 -3.64 -11.48
CA THR A 160 -4.00 -4.40 -11.02
C THR A 160 -3.85 -4.30 -9.50
N LEU A 161 -3.07 -5.20 -8.89
CA LEU A 161 -2.74 -5.13 -7.46
C LEU A 161 -2.01 -3.82 -7.10
N HIS A 162 -1.14 -3.34 -7.98
CA HIS A 162 -0.41 -2.10 -7.78
C HIS A 162 -1.37 -0.90 -7.73
N GLU A 163 -2.28 -0.79 -8.68
CA GLU A 163 -3.30 0.26 -8.71
C GLU A 163 -4.26 0.15 -7.53
N HIS A 164 -4.65 -1.07 -7.12
CA HIS A 164 -5.47 -1.26 -5.93
C HIS A 164 -4.78 -0.70 -4.68
N ARG A 165 -3.48 -0.99 -4.50
CA ARG A 165 -2.70 -0.46 -3.37
C ARG A 165 -2.64 1.07 -3.38
N ARG A 166 -2.39 1.69 -4.55
CA ARG A 166 -2.40 3.16 -4.70
C ARG A 166 -3.77 3.74 -4.36
N LEU A 167 -4.86 3.12 -4.83
CA LEU A 167 -6.22 3.56 -4.54
C LEU A 167 -6.56 3.45 -3.04
N LEU A 168 -6.07 2.42 -2.35
CA LEU A 168 -6.17 2.31 -0.88
C LEU A 168 -5.43 3.44 -0.17
N VAL A 169 -4.24 3.84 -0.65
CA VAL A 169 -3.49 4.99 -0.12
C VAL A 169 -4.27 6.29 -0.30
N VAL A 170 -4.78 6.56 -1.51
CA VAL A 170 -5.64 7.73 -1.79
C VAL A 170 -6.86 7.74 -0.86
N GLY A 171 -7.59 6.63 -0.77
CA GLY A 171 -8.74 6.50 0.10
C GLY A 171 -8.39 6.72 1.58
N GLY A 172 -7.21 6.25 2.01
CA GLY A 172 -6.69 6.45 3.37
C GLY A 172 -6.46 7.92 3.70
N TRP A 173 -5.78 8.66 2.83
CA TRP A 173 -5.57 10.10 3.00
C TRP A 173 -6.88 10.91 2.96
N LEU A 174 -7.79 10.61 2.03
CA LEU A 174 -9.09 11.27 1.97
C LEU A 174 -9.95 10.97 3.21
N SER A 175 -9.89 9.74 3.74
CA SER A 175 -10.57 9.37 4.99
C SER A 175 -10.02 10.13 6.19
N LEU A 176 -8.69 10.27 6.28
CA LEU A 176 -8.03 11.05 7.32
C LEU A 176 -8.42 12.54 7.26
N LEU A 177 -8.43 13.14 6.07
CA LEU A 177 -8.84 14.54 5.89
C LEU A 177 -10.31 14.75 6.20
N THR A 178 -11.17 13.80 5.83
CA THR A 178 -12.59 13.78 6.20
C THR A 178 -12.76 13.78 7.72
N SER A 179 -11.99 12.95 8.43
CA SER A 179 -12.01 12.95 9.90
C SER A 179 -11.57 14.29 10.49
N THR A 180 -10.49 14.87 9.96
CA THR A 180 -9.96 16.16 10.40
C THR A 180 -11.03 17.25 10.31
N CYS A 181 -11.75 17.33 9.19
CA CYS A 181 -12.89 18.25 9.04
C CYS A 181 -14.04 17.95 10.01
N HIS A 182 -14.34 16.68 10.29
CA HIS A 182 -15.36 16.33 11.27
C HIS A 182 -14.97 16.73 12.71
N ILE A 183 -13.69 16.63 13.08
CA ILE A 183 -13.20 17.12 14.38
C ILE A 183 -13.34 18.63 14.45
N ASP A 184 -12.95 19.35 13.38
CA ASP A 184 -13.14 20.79 13.25
C ASP A 184 -14.59 21.23 13.50
N LEU A 185 -15.55 20.44 13.03
CA LEU A 185 -16.99 20.63 13.22
C LEU A 185 -17.54 20.03 14.52
N ARG A 186 -16.69 19.54 15.43
CA ARG A 186 -17.06 18.84 16.69
C ARG A 186 -17.94 17.59 16.49
N GLN A 187 -17.92 16.99 15.30
CA GLN A 187 -18.65 15.75 14.95
C GLN A 187 -17.82 14.51 15.28
N PHE A 188 -17.46 14.33 16.55
CA PHE A 188 -16.44 13.36 16.99
C PHE A 188 -16.76 11.89 16.68
N GLN A 189 -18.04 11.49 16.65
CA GLN A 189 -18.40 10.12 16.27
C GLN A 189 -18.14 9.85 14.80
N ALA A 190 -18.47 10.80 13.91
CA ALA A 190 -18.18 10.71 12.49
C ALA A 190 -16.65 10.71 12.26
N ALA A 191 -15.93 11.61 12.94
CA ALA A 191 -14.47 11.66 12.89
C ALA A 191 -13.84 10.30 13.25
N LYS A 192 -14.28 9.68 14.35
CA LYS A 192 -13.79 8.36 14.80
C LYS A 192 -14.05 7.26 13.77
N THR A 193 -15.22 7.26 13.13
CA THR A 193 -15.52 6.30 12.06
C THR A 193 -14.56 6.46 10.89
N TRP A 194 -14.30 7.70 10.46
CA TRP A 194 -13.35 7.97 9.37
C TRP A 194 -11.89 7.68 9.71
N LEU A 195 -11.46 7.87 10.97
CA LEU A 195 -10.12 7.42 11.41
C LEU A 195 -9.97 5.91 11.34
N ARG A 196 -11.01 5.16 11.74
CA ARG A 196 -11.01 3.69 11.62
C ARG A 196 -10.94 3.25 10.16
N THR A 197 -11.73 3.88 9.28
CA THR A 197 -11.66 3.62 7.84
C THR A 197 -10.27 3.90 7.29
N GLY A 198 -9.69 5.07 7.59
CA GLY A 198 -8.34 5.44 7.16
C GLY A 198 -7.27 4.46 7.66
N SER A 199 -7.35 4.04 8.92
CA SER A 199 -6.44 3.06 9.52
C SER A 199 -6.56 1.67 8.86
N GLN A 200 -7.78 1.22 8.55
CA GLN A 200 -8.00 -0.05 7.83
C GLN A 200 -7.42 0.00 6.41
N LEU A 201 -7.69 1.07 5.67
CA LEU A 201 -7.13 1.27 4.33
C LEU A 201 -5.59 1.32 4.36
N ALA A 202 -5.01 2.01 5.34
CA ALA A 202 -3.57 2.05 5.57
C ALA A 202 -2.99 0.66 5.88
N GLY A 203 -3.70 -0.16 6.67
CA GLY A 203 -3.32 -1.53 6.97
C GLY A 203 -3.27 -2.41 5.72
N HIS A 204 -4.33 -2.39 4.90
CA HIS A 204 -4.37 -3.11 3.62
C HIS A 204 -3.33 -2.60 2.62
N ALA A 205 -3.07 -1.29 2.61
CA ALA A 205 -2.04 -0.68 1.78
C ALA A 205 -0.61 -0.84 2.33
N GLY A 206 -0.42 -1.37 3.54
CA GLY A 206 0.87 -1.40 4.23
C GLY A 206 1.53 -0.01 4.33
N HIS A 207 0.74 1.05 4.55
CA HIS A 207 1.20 2.44 4.55
C HIS A 207 1.28 3.00 5.99
N ALA A 208 2.40 2.75 6.65
CA ALA A 208 2.60 3.06 8.08
C ALA A 208 2.38 4.53 8.45
N GLU A 209 2.72 5.47 7.57
CA GLU A 209 2.55 6.90 7.83
C GLU A 209 1.08 7.33 7.95
N ILE A 210 0.15 6.76 7.16
CA ILE A 210 -1.29 7.07 7.29
C ILE A 210 -1.81 6.51 8.61
N ALA A 211 -1.42 5.29 8.96
CA ALA A 211 -1.81 4.68 10.22
C ALA A 211 -1.33 5.51 11.43
N ALA A 212 -0.09 6.03 11.37
CA ALA A 212 0.44 6.95 12.37
C ALA A 212 -0.35 8.25 12.44
N TRP A 213 -0.72 8.83 11.29
CA TRP A 213 -1.49 10.05 11.25
C TRP A 213 -2.90 9.85 11.84
N CYS A 214 -3.53 8.69 11.60
CA CYS A 214 -4.80 8.39 12.24
C CYS A 214 -4.71 8.41 13.78
N LEU A 215 -3.62 7.89 14.35
CA LEU A 215 -3.39 7.94 15.81
C LEU A 215 -3.10 9.37 16.30
N GLU A 216 -2.30 10.13 15.57
CA GLU A 216 -1.99 11.53 15.91
C GLU A 216 -3.26 12.40 15.86
N THR A 217 -4.10 12.24 14.83
CA THR A 217 -5.36 12.96 14.71
C THR A 217 -6.36 12.55 15.80
N GLU A 218 -6.37 11.28 16.21
CA GLU A 218 -7.13 10.85 17.40
C GLU A 218 -6.58 11.49 18.69
N ALA A 219 -5.25 11.64 18.81
CA ALA A 219 -4.63 12.34 19.93
C ALA A 219 -5.03 13.81 19.99
N TRP A 220 -5.12 14.48 18.84
CA TRP A 220 -5.64 15.84 18.74
C TRP A 220 -7.12 15.94 19.17
N GLN A 221 -7.97 15.00 18.74
CA GLN A 221 -9.35 14.93 19.23
C GLN A 221 -9.39 14.74 20.76
N ALA A 222 -8.54 13.87 21.31
CA ALA A 222 -8.47 13.60 22.75
C ALA A 222 -8.09 14.88 23.53
N VAL A 223 -7.13 15.67 23.04
CA VAL A 223 -6.83 17.00 23.63
C VAL A 223 -8.03 17.93 23.57
N THR A 224 -8.74 17.96 22.45
CA THR A 224 -9.89 18.84 22.22
C THR A 224 -11.02 18.58 23.22
N ILE A 225 -11.21 17.33 23.64
CA ILE A 225 -12.22 16.94 24.64
C ILE A 225 -11.68 16.87 26.08
N GLY A 226 -10.40 17.22 26.29
CA GLY A 226 -9.78 17.27 27.62
C GLY A 226 -9.20 15.95 28.14
N ASP A 227 -9.14 14.89 27.34
CA ASP A 227 -8.57 13.59 27.73
C ASP A 227 -7.06 13.54 27.41
N TYR A 228 -6.27 14.30 28.20
CA TYR A 228 -4.84 14.48 27.94
C TYR A 228 -4.01 13.21 28.16
N ARG A 229 -4.43 12.32 29.07
CA ARG A 229 -3.76 11.02 29.26
C ARG A 229 -3.91 10.13 28.04
N ARG A 230 -5.12 10.06 27.47
CA ARG A 230 -5.34 9.34 26.21
C ARG A 230 -4.56 9.99 25.07
N ALA A 231 -4.56 11.32 24.98
CA ALA A 231 -3.79 12.03 23.96
C ALA A 231 -2.29 11.70 24.00
N LEU A 232 -1.72 11.60 25.20
CA LEU A 232 -0.34 11.19 25.40
C LEU A 232 -0.09 9.77 24.89
N THR A 233 -0.90 8.80 25.32
CA THR A 233 -0.79 7.39 24.88
C THR A 233 -0.91 7.26 23.37
N LEU A 234 -1.87 7.96 22.75
CA LEU A 234 -2.07 7.95 21.31
C LEU A 234 -0.88 8.57 20.55
N SER A 235 -0.33 9.68 21.05
CA SER A 235 0.85 10.33 20.46
C SER A 235 2.08 9.42 20.51
N GLN A 236 2.30 8.73 21.62
CA GLN A 236 3.37 7.75 21.76
C GLN A 236 3.17 6.52 20.86
N GLY A 237 1.92 6.07 20.72
CA GLY A 237 1.54 5.03 19.76
C GLY A 237 1.85 5.44 18.32
N ALA A 238 1.46 6.66 17.93
CA ALA A 238 1.76 7.22 16.60
C ALA A 238 3.26 7.24 16.30
N LYS A 239 4.09 7.68 17.26
CA LYS A 239 5.56 7.66 17.12
C LYS A 239 6.14 6.26 16.96
N THR A 240 5.53 5.25 17.57
CA THR A 240 6.00 3.86 17.51
C THR A 240 5.84 3.28 16.10
N ILE A 241 4.76 3.64 15.40
CA ILE A 241 4.45 3.12 14.06
C ILE A 241 4.93 4.04 12.93
N ALA A 242 5.13 5.32 13.20
CA ALA A 242 5.59 6.29 12.22
C ALA A 242 6.97 5.94 11.66
N PRO A 243 7.19 5.99 10.33
CA PRO A 243 8.53 5.93 9.76
C PRO A 243 9.43 7.01 10.37
N ARG A 244 10.68 6.67 10.70
CA ARG A 244 11.62 7.63 11.30
C ARG A 244 11.85 8.82 10.36
N GLY A 245 11.81 10.02 10.93
CA GLY A 245 11.98 11.27 10.17
C GLY A 245 10.77 11.70 9.32
N SER A 246 9.67 10.93 9.32
CA SER A 246 8.42 11.33 8.66
C SER A 246 7.77 12.54 9.33
N SER A 247 6.91 13.23 8.58
CA SER A 247 6.17 14.40 9.08
C SER A 247 5.32 14.06 10.30
N VAL A 248 4.67 12.89 10.28
CA VAL A 248 3.85 12.41 11.40
C VAL A 248 4.67 12.09 12.64
N TYR A 249 5.91 11.59 12.50
CA TYR A 249 6.76 11.33 13.65
C TYR A 249 7.08 12.63 14.40
N ILE A 250 7.37 13.70 13.66
CA ILE A 250 7.64 15.03 14.20
C ILE A 250 6.38 15.59 14.86
N GLN A 251 5.26 15.54 14.13
CA GLN A 251 3.96 16.01 14.61
C GLN A 251 3.53 15.29 15.90
N ALA A 252 3.60 13.96 15.95
CA ALA A 252 3.24 13.18 17.12
C ALA A 252 4.17 13.46 18.31
N THR A 253 5.44 13.78 18.06
CA THR A 253 6.38 14.23 19.12
C THR A 253 5.99 15.60 19.66
N ALA A 254 5.51 16.51 18.81
CA ALA A 254 4.99 17.81 19.26
C ALA A 254 3.67 17.67 20.04
N GLN A 255 2.77 16.77 19.60
CA GLN A 255 1.50 16.49 20.27
C GLN A 255 1.70 15.80 21.64
N GLU A 256 2.71 14.94 21.77
CA GLU A 256 3.16 14.41 23.06
C GLU A 256 3.56 15.55 24.01
N GLY A 257 4.38 16.52 23.55
CA GLY A 257 4.78 17.67 24.36
C GLY A 257 3.60 18.51 24.85
N ARG A 258 2.61 18.73 23.98
CA ARG A 258 1.35 19.40 24.32
C ARG A 258 0.53 18.63 25.35
N ALA A 259 0.46 17.30 25.23
CA ALA A 259 -0.22 16.47 26.21
C ALA A 259 0.48 16.52 27.57
N TRP A 260 1.81 16.46 27.62
CA TRP A 260 2.59 16.65 28.85
C TRP A 260 2.35 18.03 29.49
N ALA A 261 2.28 19.09 28.67
CA ALA A 261 2.03 20.43 29.16
C ALA A 261 0.68 20.52 29.89
N ARG A 262 -0.39 19.98 29.29
CA ARG A 262 -1.73 19.93 29.93
C ARG A 262 -1.80 19.02 31.16
N LEU A 263 -0.85 18.10 31.32
CA LEU A 263 -0.68 17.28 32.52
C LEU A 263 0.21 17.94 33.59
N GLY A 264 0.76 19.14 33.32
CA GLY A 264 1.65 19.86 34.24
C GLY A 264 3.08 19.29 34.33
N ALA A 265 3.46 18.39 33.42
CA ALA A 265 4.74 17.68 33.44
C ALA A 265 5.85 18.52 32.76
N GLY A 266 6.30 19.56 33.45
CA GLY A 266 7.25 20.55 32.91
C GLY A 266 8.57 19.97 32.35
N PRO A 267 9.27 19.05 33.06
CA PRO A 267 10.48 18.42 32.53
C PRO A 267 10.24 17.66 31.21
N GLU A 268 9.20 16.83 31.15
CA GLU A 268 8.84 16.02 29.98
C GLU A 268 8.36 16.89 28.81
N THR A 269 7.64 17.98 29.09
CA THR A 269 7.27 18.99 28.10
C THR A 269 8.51 19.60 27.45
N ARG A 270 9.48 20.07 28.24
CA ARG A 270 10.71 20.70 27.72
C ARG A 270 11.57 19.72 26.93
N ASP A 271 11.71 18.49 27.42
CA ASP A 271 12.41 17.42 26.70
C ASP A 271 11.73 17.11 25.36
N SER A 272 10.39 17.10 25.31
CA SER A 272 9.64 16.93 24.05
C SER A 272 9.89 18.07 23.06
N LEU A 273 9.92 19.32 23.53
CA LEU A 273 10.26 20.48 22.69
C LEU A 273 11.70 20.40 22.15
N HIS A 274 12.67 19.99 22.97
CA HIS A 274 14.04 19.76 22.52
C HIS A 274 14.16 18.62 21.51
N ARG A 275 13.34 17.57 21.62
CA ARG A 275 13.27 16.51 20.59
C ARG A 275 12.74 17.06 19.28
N VAL A 276 11.63 17.82 19.30
CA VAL A 276 11.07 18.45 18.08
C VAL A 276 12.11 19.35 17.42
N ASP A 277 12.79 20.20 18.19
CA ASP A 277 13.86 21.06 17.69
C ASP A 277 14.93 20.27 16.92
N ARG A 278 15.49 19.21 17.53
CA ARG A 278 16.50 18.37 16.88
C ARG A 278 16.01 17.68 15.61
N LEU A 279 14.73 17.29 15.56
CA LEU A 279 14.14 16.65 14.39
C LEU A 279 13.94 17.63 13.23
N VAL A 280 13.65 18.89 13.55
CA VAL A 280 13.27 19.91 12.57
C VAL A 280 14.46 20.74 12.09
N ALA A 281 15.48 20.95 12.93
CA ALA A 281 16.67 21.74 12.61
C ALA A 281 17.36 21.40 11.27
N PRO A 282 17.49 20.13 10.83
CA PRO A 282 18.13 19.81 9.55
C PRO A 282 17.19 19.90 8.34
N LEU A 283 15.89 20.13 8.52
CA LEU A 283 14.91 20.03 7.44
C LEU A 283 14.87 21.31 6.58
N PRO A 284 14.88 21.19 5.25
CA PRO A 284 14.58 22.31 4.38
C PRO A 284 13.10 22.70 4.49
N VAL A 285 12.78 23.94 4.13
CA VAL A 285 11.38 24.34 3.93
C VAL A 285 10.82 23.54 2.75
N PRO A 286 9.70 22.82 2.90
CA PRO A 286 9.12 22.03 1.81
C PRO A 286 8.52 22.93 0.72
N GLU A 287 8.39 22.42 -0.50
CA GLU A 287 7.77 23.14 -1.64
C GLU A 287 6.32 23.56 -1.35
N GLN A 288 5.59 22.76 -0.56
CA GLN A 288 4.21 23.03 -0.14
C GLN A 288 4.10 23.13 1.40
N PRO A 289 4.52 24.25 2.02
CA PRO A 289 4.53 24.41 3.49
C PRO A 289 3.12 24.47 4.10
N GLU A 290 2.10 24.74 3.27
CA GLU A 290 0.69 24.75 3.68
C GLU A 290 0.09 23.35 3.81
N HIS A 291 0.70 22.32 3.22
CA HIS A 291 0.17 20.97 3.23
C HIS A 291 0.04 20.43 4.67
N HIS A 292 -1.17 20.05 5.08
CA HIS A 292 -1.45 19.69 6.47
C HIS A 292 -0.63 18.49 6.99
N TYR A 293 -0.47 17.45 6.16
CA TYR A 293 0.27 16.23 6.52
C TYR A 293 1.78 16.28 6.21
N ARG A 294 2.31 17.44 5.81
CA ARG A 294 3.75 17.66 5.63
C ARG A 294 4.21 18.64 6.70
N TYR A 295 5.19 18.22 7.50
CA TYR A 295 5.69 19.08 8.56
C TYR A 295 6.51 20.21 7.94
N ASP A 296 6.17 21.44 8.31
CA ASP A 296 6.85 22.65 7.86
C ASP A 296 7.69 23.16 9.04
N PRO A 297 9.03 23.22 8.92
CA PRO A 297 9.92 23.71 9.97
C PRO A 297 9.54 25.08 10.52
N SER A 298 8.93 25.96 9.71
CA SER A 298 8.48 27.28 10.15
C SER A 298 7.34 27.23 11.18
N LYS A 299 6.60 26.09 11.25
CA LYS A 299 5.56 25.87 12.26
C LYS A 299 6.14 25.62 13.66
N ARG A 300 7.43 25.32 13.79
CA ARG A 300 8.07 24.98 15.08
C ARG A 300 7.75 26.01 16.17
N ASP A 301 7.93 27.30 15.89
CA ASP A 301 7.73 28.36 16.88
C ASP A 301 6.28 28.41 17.37
N ALA A 302 5.31 28.13 16.48
CA ALA A 302 3.90 28.03 16.85
C ALA A 302 3.63 26.85 17.80
N TYR A 303 4.26 25.70 17.56
CA TYR A 303 4.16 24.55 18.48
C TYR A 303 4.80 24.84 19.83
N VAL A 304 5.96 25.53 19.86
CA VAL A 304 6.61 25.96 21.11
C VAL A 304 5.69 26.90 21.87
N ALA A 305 5.16 27.93 21.21
CA ALA A 305 4.23 28.90 21.80
C ALA A 305 3.02 28.22 22.44
N THR A 306 2.31 27.35 21.70
CA THR A 306 1.17 26.59 22.23
C THR A 306 1.56 25.71 23.42
N THR A 307 2.69 25.02 23.33
CA THR A 307 3.06 24.04 24.36
C THR A 307 3.47 24.74 25.65
N LEU A 308 4.21 25.84 25.57
CA LEU A 308 4.62 26.63 26.73
C LEU A 308 3.43 27.39 27.33
N SER A 309 2.50 27.92 26.51
CA SER A 309 1.30 28.59 27.02
C SER A 309 0.43 27.62 27.82
N TRP A 310 0.29 26.37 27.36
CA TRP A 310 -0.46 25.32 28.06
C TRP A 310 0.22 24.84 29.34
N LEU A 311 1.54 24.94 29.42
CA LEU A 311 2.30 24.66 30.64
C LEU A 311 2.20 25.82 31.66
N GLY A 312 1.82 27.01 31.21
CA GLY A 312 1.86 28.25 32.02
C GLY A 312 3.27 28.83 32.16
N ASP A 313 4.18 28.53 31.22
CA ASP A 313 5.55 29.03 31.24
C ASP A 313 5.59 30.48 30.70
N PRO A 314 6.11 31.48 31.45
CA PRO A 314 6.16 32.87 31.00
C PRO A 314 6.95 33.08 29.69
N ALA A 315 7.87 32.18 29.35
CA ALA A 315 8.60 32.25 28.08
C ALA A 315 7.66 32.14 26.85
N ALA A 316 6.45 31.60 27.03
CA ALA A 316 5.45 31.45 25.98
C ALA A 316 5.10 32.79 25.30
N GLU A 317 5.05 33.89 26.06
CA GLU A 317 4.59 35.19 25.54
C GLU A 317 5.46 35.65 24.37
N ARG A 318 6.79 35.59 24.54
CA ARG A 318 7.74 35.98 23.49
C ARG A 318 7.53 35.16 22.22
N TYR A 319 7.40 33.85 22.34
CA TYR A 319 7.18 32.97 21.19
C TYR A 319 5.82 33.26 20.54
N ALA A 320 4.76 33.40 21.33
CA ALA A 320 3.41 33.64 20.83
C ALA A 320 3.30 34.98 20.07
N ARG A 321 3.92 36.05 20.59
CA ARG A 321 3.99 37.35 19.88
C ARG A 321 4.73 37.23 18.55
N GLN A 322 5.90 36.59 18.54
CA GLN A 322 6.69 36.39 17.32
C GLN A 322 5.91 35.59 16.26
N VAL A 323 5.19 34.55 16.70
CA VAL A 323 4.35 33.73 15.82
C VAL A 323 3.22 34.56 15.20
N LEU A 324 2.51 35.38 15.99
CA LEU A 324 1.45 36.23 15.44
C LEU A 324 1.99 37.26 14.44
N VAL A 325 3.08 37.95 14.78
CA VAL A 325 3.74 38.91 13.87
C VAL A 325 4.09 38.23 12.54
N ARG A 326 4.63 37.01 12.58
CA ARG A 326 4.96 36.26 11.36
C ARG A 326 3.71 35.87 10.56
N LEU A 327 2.66 35.39 11.21
CA LEU A 327 1.44 34.92 10.55
C LEU A 327 0.61 36.05 9.92
N GLU A 328 0.70 37.25 10.49
CA GLU A 328 0.01 38.46 10.01
C GLU A 328 0.83 39.25 8.99
N SER A 329 2.16 39.02 8.95
CA SER A 329 3.06 39.67 8.00
C SER A 329 3.05 39.00 6.63
N ALA A 330 3.15 39.80 5.57
CA ALA A 330 3.41 39.32 4.22
C ALA A 330 4.91 39.09 3.92
N ALA A 331 5.80 39.35 4.89
CA ALA A 331 7.25 39.28 4.69
C ALA A 331 7.75 37.85 4.40
N ASP A 332 7.11 36.84 5.01
CA ASP A 332 7.47 35.43 4.86
C ASP A 332 6.52 34.69 3.88
N GLY A 333 5.79 35.43 3.04
CA GLY A 333 4.87 34.90 2.03
C GLY A 333 3.42 35.37 2.21
N THR A 334 2.46 34.53 1.84
CA THR A 334 1.03 34.84 2.00
C THR A 334 0.63 34.91 3.47
N VAL A 335 -0.10 35.97 3.82
CA VAL A 335 -0.73 36.13 5.15
C VAL A 335 -1.60 34.92 5.44
N ARG A 336 -1.53 34.40 6.68
CA ARG A 336 -2.23 33.17 7.10
C ARG A 336 -3.28 33.48 8.16
N PRO A 337 -4.37 34.20 7.82
CA PRO A 337 -5.30 34.80 8.80
C PRO A 337 -5.95 33.77 9.73
N ARG A 338 -6.35 32.59 9.23
CA ARG A 338 -6.93 31.53 10.08
C ARG A 338 -5.92 30.93 11.06
N ARG A 339 -4.64 30.82 10.68
CA ARG A 339 -3.57 30.37 11.59
C ARG A 339 -3.30 31.43 12.67
N ALA A 340 -3.31 32.71 12.30
CA ALA A 340 -3.18 33.81 13.27
C ALA A 340 -4.32 33.77 14.30
N VAL A 341 -5.57 33.67 13.84
CA VAL A 341 -6.76 33.49 14.71
C VAL A 341 -6.60 32.29 15.66
N SER A 342 -6.07 31.16 15.18
CA SER A 342 -5.87 29.96 15.98
C SER A 342 -4.72 30.07 17.00
N ALA A 343 -3.79 31.01 16.81
CA ALA A 343 -2.67 31.29 17.70
C ALA A 343 -3.00 32.33 18.78
N ARG A 344 -4.02 33.18 18.55
CA ARG A 344 -4.45 34.20 19.52
C ARG A 344 -4.81 33.64 20.91
N PRO A 345 -5.53 32.51 21.05
CA PRO A 345 -5.77 31.92 22.36
C PRO A 345 -4.48 31.50 23.09
N ASP A 346 -3.42 31.11 22.37
CA ASP A 346 -2.13 30.79 23.02
C ASP A 346 -1.46 32.04 23.58
N LEU A 347 -1.47 33.15 22.82
CA LEU A 347 -0.97 34.42 23.31
C LEU A 347 -1.78 34.88 24.53
N ALA A 348 -3.11 34.81 24.46
CA ALA A 348 -3.96 35.24 25.58
C ALA A 348 -3.71 34.41 26.86
N LEU A 349 -3.51 33.09 26.75
CA LEU A 349 -3.08 32.28 27.90
C LEU A 349 -1.70 32.69 28.43
N ALA A 350 -0.74 32.98 27.55
CA ALA A 350 0.58 33.44 27.96
C ALA A 350 0.53 34.80 28.66
N LEU A 351 -0.27 35.74 28.15
CA LEU A 351 -0.50 37.06 28.75
C LEU A 351 -1.15 36.95 30.13
N LEU A 352 -2.11 36.04 30.31
CA LEU A 352 -2.68 35.77 31.62
C LEU A 352 -1.63 35.23 32.60
N ALA A 353 -0.75 34.34 32.17
CA ALA A 353 0.36 33.87 32.99
C ALA A 353 1.36 34.99 33.35
N ALA A 354 1.49 36.00 32.49
CA ALA A 354 2.29 37.21 32.70
C ALA A 354 1.55 38.34 33.45
N ASP A 355 0.35 38.09 33.96
CA ASP A 355 -0.50 39.05 34.68
C ASP A 355 -0.96 40.26 33.84
N GLN A 356 -1.23 40.04 32.54
CA GLN A 356 -1.72 41.05 31.59
C GLN A 356 -3.15 40.73 31.10
N PRO A 357 -4.18 40.80 31.97
CA PRO A 357 -5.55 40.37 31.63
C PRO A 357 -6.22 41.25 30.56
N ASP A 358 -5.95 42.55 30.54
CA ASP A 358 -6.58 43.49 29.61
C ASP A 358 -6.21 43.17 28.15
N GLU A 359 -4.92 42.98 27.88
CA GLU A 359 -4.42 42.60 26.55
C GLU A 359 -4.88 41.18 26.18
N ALA A 360 -4.91 40.25 27.14
CA ALA A 360 -5.44 38.90 26.91
C ALA A 360 -6.91 38.94 26.48
N GLY A 361 -7.72 39.82 27.08
CA GLY A 361 -9.11 40.05 26.69
C GLY A 361 -9.24 40.57 25.26
N GLN A 362 -8.49 41.61 24.90
CA GLN A 362 -8.52 42.18 23.55
C GLN A 362 -8.13 41.16 22.47
N ILE A 363 -7.06 40.39 22.70
CA ILE A 363 -6.60 39.35 21.78
C ILE A 363 -7.64 38.23 21.64
N THR A 364 -8.34 37.89 22.72
CA THR A 364 -9.41 36.88 22.71
C THR A 364 -10.62 37.36 21.94
N LEU A 365 -11.06 38.60 22.16
CA LEU A 365 -12.17 39.21 21.44
C LEU A 365 -11.91 39.25 19.93
N ALA A 366 -10.69 39.62 19.53
CA ALA A 366 -10.26 39.61 18.13
C ALA A 366 -10.23 38.21 17.49
N ALA A 367 -10.08 37.14 18.29
CA ALA A 367 -10.20 35.77 17.80
C ALA A 367 -11.67 35.37 17.60
N LEU A 368 -12.53 35.67 18.58
CA LEU A 368 -13.97 35.34 18.58
C LEU A 368 -14.71 36.02 17.43
N THR A 369 -14.43 37.31 17.20
CA THR A 369 -15.10 38.14 16.19
C THR A 369 -14.54 37.97 14.77
N SER A 370 -13.53 37.11 14.57
CA SER A 370 -12.83 36.97 13.29
C SER A 370 -13.64 36.25 12.19
N GLY A 371 -14.71 35.54 12.55
CA GLY A 371 -15.46 34.66 11.64
C GLY A 371 -14.66 33.46 11.10
N SER A 372 -13.42 33.26 11.55
CA SER A 372 -12.49 32.24 11.03
C SER A 372 -12.07 31.20 12.08
N LEU A 373 -12.52 31.36 13.33
CA LEU A 373 -12.26 30.40 14.41
C LEU A 373 -13.15 29.17 14.21
N VAL A 374 -12.56 27.97 14.20
CA VAL A 374 -13.32 26.73 14.01
C VAL A 374 -13.86 26.16 15.33
N PRO A 375 -15.00 25.45 15.30
CA PRO A 375 -15.62 24.89 16.51
C PRO A 375 -14.71 24.04 17.38
N SER A 376 -13.80 23.25 16.79
CA SER A 376 -12.78 22.47 17.53
C SER A 376 -11.86 23.30 18.42
N SER A 377 -11.77 24.63 18.21
CA SER A 377 -10.93 25.54 18.98
C SER A 377 -11.70 26.37 20.01
N TYR A 378 -13.03 26.29 20.06
CA TYR A 378 -13.86 27.10 20.98
C TYR A 378 -13.52 26.85 22.44
N TRP A 379 -13.13 25.62 22.80
CA TRP A 379 -12.72 25.30 24.17
C TRP A 379 -11.51 26.11 24.65
N ARG A 380 -10.61 26.51 23.73
CA ARG A 380 -9.42 27.31 24.03
C ARG A 380 -9.79 28.74 24.36
N ALA A 381 -10.72 29.32 23.58
CA ALA A 381 -11.25 30.64 23.88
C ALA A 381 -12.02 30.64 25.21
N ARG A 382 -12.86 29.63 25.45
CA ARG A 382 -13.60 29.46 26.71
C ARG A 382 -12.67 29.35 27.92
N GLU A 383 -11.54 28.66 27.79
CA GLU A 383 -10.53 28.57 28.85
C GLU A 383 -9.97 29.94 29.23
N VAL A 384 -9.64 30.77 28.25
CA VAL A 384 -9.18 32.14 28.48
C VAL A 384 -10.27 33.01 29.13
N ILE A 385 -11.50 32.92 28.64
CA ILE A 385 -12.65 33.67 29.20
C ILE A 385 -12.86 33.32 30.67
N ASN A 386 -12.88 32.04 31.02
CA ASN A 386 -13.02 31.59 32.41
C ASN A 386 -11.90 32.14 33.31
N ALA A 387 -10.66 32.21 32.79
CA ALA A 387 -9.52 32.75 33.53
C ALA A 387 -9.59 34.28 33.73
N ILE A 388 -10.11 35.01 32.74
CA ILE A 388 -10.38 36.45 32.81
C ILE A 388 -11.51 36.74 33.82
N GLU A 389 -12.59 35.97 33.78
CA GLU A 389 -13.71 36.09 34.72
C GLU A 389 -13.31 35.85 36.17
N ALA A 390 -12.42 34.89 36.42
CA ALA A 390 -11.88 34.61 37.74
C ALA A 390 -11.14 35.83 38.33
N ARG A 391 -10.62 36.73 37.47
CA ARG A 391 -9.94 37.98 37.87
C ARG A 391 -10.90 39.16 38.04
N ARG A 392 -12.19 39.00 37.70
CA ARG A 392 -13.25 40.02 37.83
C ARG A 392 -12.95 41.34 37.08
N VAL A 393 -12.34 41.24 35.90
CA VAL A 393 -12.11 42.40 35.03
C VAL A 393 -13.36 42.72 34.19
N PRO A 394 -13.63 44.01 33.85
CA PRO A 394 -14.84 44.42 33.13
C PRO A 394 -15.04 43.75 31.76
N GLU A 395 -13.95 43.45 31.05
CA GLU A 395 -13.91 42.87 29.69
C GLU A 395 -14.53 41.47 29.64
N ALA A 396 -14.71 40.81 30.78
CA ALA A 396 -15.29 39.48 30.89
C ALA A 396 -16.73 39.38 30.33
N GLY A 397 -17.54 40.44 30.50
CA GLY A 397 -18.92 40.46 30.02
C GLY A 397 -19.02 40.41 28.49
N GLU A 398 -18.30 41.31 27.83
CA GLU A 398 -18.23 41.41 26.36
C GLU A 398 -17.71 40.12 25.73
N LEU A 399 -16.67 39.52 26.32
CA LEU A 399 -16.13 38.25 25.84
C LEU A 399 -17.12 37.09 25.93
N ARG A 400 -17.93 37.04 27.00
CA ARG A 400 -18.93 36.00 27.19
C ARG A 400 -20.07 36.14 26.18
N GLU A 401 -20.51 37.35 25.90
CA GLU A 401 -21.51 37.64 24.86
C GLU A 401 -21.00 37.20 23.48
N ALA A 402 -19.79 37.64 23.09
CA ALA A 402 -19.17 37.25 21.82
C ALA A 402 -18.99 35.72 21.68
N TYR A 403 -18.65 35.02 22.77
CA TYR A 403 -18.54 33.56 22.77
C TYR A 403 -19.90 32.86 22.61
N GLN A 404 -20.96 33.38 23.23
CA GLN A 404 -22.31 32.81 23.10
C GLN A 404 -22.86 32.95 21.69
N GLU A 405 -22.62 34.08 21.03
CA GLU A 405 -22.96 34.27 19.63
C GLU A 405 -22.23 33.25 18.74
N LEU A 406 -20.93 33.02 18.98
CA LEU A 406 -20.10 32.10 18.21
C LEU A 406 -20.42 30.61 18.43
N ASP A 407 -20.71 30.18 19.67
CA ASP A 407 -21.04 28.77 19.99
C ASP A 407 -22.52 28.45 19.65
N GLY A 408 -23.36 29.48 19.51
CA GLY A 408 -24.76 29.38 19.10
C GLY A 408 -25.00 29.33 17.59
N THR A 409 -24.03 29.75 16.78
CA THR A 409 -24.01 29.58 15.31
C THR A 409 -23.46 28.22 14.90
#